data_AF-A0A0Q7A3A9-F1
#
_entry.id   AF-A0A0Q7A3A9-F1
#
_cell.length_a   1.000
_cell.length_b   1.000
_cell.length_c   1.000
_cell.angle_alpha   90.00
_cell.angle_beta   90.00
_cell.angle_gamma   90.00
#
_symmetry.space_group_name_H-M   'P 1'
#
loop_
_entity.id
_entity.type
_entity.pdbx_description
1 polymer ?
#
loop_
_entity_poly.entity_id
_entity_poly.type
_entity_poly.pdbx_seq_one_letter_code
_entity_poly.pdbx_strand_id
1 'polypeptide(L)' 'MTDHTEIETWAMVRAQQIVMQQGANLVVAAQRLDHRKTTANTYALRAAIVKSLVEALSAAPTAMGGQLQAGE' A
#
# COMPACT_ATOMS: atom_id res chain seq x y z
N MET A 1 4.23 -12.81 -18.37
CA MET A 1 3.24 -13.36 -17.40
C MET A 1 3.76 -13.32 -15.96
N THR A 2 5.07 -13.24 -15.73
CA THR A 2 5.72 -13.11 -14.41
C THR A 2 5.39 -11.80 -13.68
N ASP A 3 5.29 -10.67 -14.40
CA ASP A 3 5.13 -9.34 -13.79
C ASP A 3 3.85 -9.18 -12.95
N HIS A 4 2.72 -9.77 -13.37
CA HIS A 4 1.46 -9.63 -12.63
C HIS A 4 1.51 -10.37 -11.29
N THR A 5 2.08 -11.58 -11.26
CA THR A 5 2.21 -12.37 -10.04
C THR A 5 3.19 -11.74 -9.06
N GLU A 6 4.25 -11.10 -9.55
CA GLU A 6 5.22 -10.38 -8.73
C GLU A 6 4.63 -9.13 -8.07
N ILE A 7 3.88 -8.32 -8.84
CA ILE A 7 3.17 -7.15 -8.32
C ILE A 7 2.10 -7.56 -7.30
N GLU A 8 1.34 -8.61 -7.58
CA GLU A 8 0.31 -9.12 -6.68
C GLU A 8 0.91 -9.64 -5.36
N THR A 9 2.00 -10.40 -5.44
CA THR A 9 2.72 -10.90 -4.26
C THR A 9 3.28 -9.74 -3.43
N TRP A 10 3.89 -8.75 -4.09
CA TRP A 10 4.37 -7.54 -3.42
C TRP A 10 3.22 -6.79 -2.73
N ALA A 11 2.09 -6.60 -3.41
CA ALA A 11 0.93 -5.89 -2.87
C ALA A 11 0.36 -6.61 -1.64
N MET A 12 0.27 -7.95 -1.68
CA MET A 12 -0.16 -8.75 -0.54
C MET A 12 0.77 -8.59 0.67
N VAL A 13 2.09 -8.73 0.48
CA VAL A 13 3.08 -8.54 1.55
C VAL A 13 2.99 -7.13 2.13
N ARG A 14 2.85 -6.12 1.26
CA ARG A 14 2.76 -4.71 1.65
C ARG A 14 1.50 -4.43 2.48
N ALA A 15 0.35 -4.95 2.06
CA ALA A 15 -0.90 -4.84 2.79
C ALA A 15 -0.82 -5.50 4.17
N GLN A 16 -0.24 -6.71 4.25
CA GLN A 16 -0.05 -7.40 5.52
C GLN A 16 0.80 -6.58 6.50
N GLN A 17 1.92 -6.00 6.03
CA GLN A 17 2.80 -5.17 6.87
C GLN A 17 2.06 -3.94 7.43
N ILE A 18 1.27 -3.26 6.59
CA ILE A 18 0.50 -2.08 6.99
C ILE A 18 -0.53 -2.46 8.07
N VAL A 19 -1.25 -3.56 7.88
CA VAL A 19 -2.25 -4.05 8.85
C VAL A 19 -1.58 -4.43 10.16
N MET A 20 -0.50 -5.24 10.13
CA MET A 20 0.19 -5.70 11.32
C MET A 20 0.79 -4.56 12.14
N GLN A 21 1.25 -3.48 11.50
CA GLN A 21 1.86 -2.37 12.21
C GLN A 21 0.86 -1.28 12.58
N GLN A 22 0.18 -0.70 11.58
CA GLN A 22 -0.66 0.47 11.77
C GLN A 22 -2.07 0.07 12.23
N GLY A 23 -2.61 -1.02 11.69
CA GLY A 23 -3.89 -1.58 12.12
C GLY A 23 -3.88 -2.03 13.57
N ALA A 24 -2.84 -2.77 13.99
CA ALA A 24 -2.70 -3.22 15.38
C ALA A 24 -2.61 -2.03 16.37
N ASN A 25 -1.80 -1.02 16.05
CA ASN A 25 -1.68 0.19 16.87
C ASN A 25 -3.02 0.93 17.00
N LEU A 26 -3.78 1.02 15.91
CA LEU A 26 -5.11 1.64 15.91
C LEU A 26 -6.09 0.87 16.80
N VAL A 27 -6.14 -0.46 16.69
CA VAL A 27 -7.01 -1.31 17.53
C VAL A 27 -6.68 -1.15 19.01
N VAL A 28 -5.41 -1.20 19.38
CA VAL A 28 -4.98 -1.02 20.79
C VAL A 28 -5.37 0.35 21.32
N ALA A 29 -5.21 1.42 20.53
CA ALA A 29 -5.60 2.77 20.95
C ALA A 29 -7.13 2.90 21.12
N ALA A 30 -7.90 2.31 20.21
CA ALA A 30 -9.36 2.32 20.26
C ALA A 30 -9.90 1.55 21.46
N GLN A 31 -9.35 0.36 21.76
CA GLN A 31 -9.70 -0.43 22.94
C GLN A 31 -9.46 0.30 24.26
N ARG A 32 -8.44 1.16 24.29
CA ARG A 32 -8.10 1.99 25.46
C ARG A 32 -8.91 3.29 25.55
N LEU A 33 -9.82 3.54 24.60
CA LEU A 33 -10.58 4.79 24.48
C LEU A 33 -9.67 6.03 24.41
N ASP A 34 -8.43 5.88 23.94
CA ASP A 34 -7.48 6.96 23.78
C ASP A 34 -7.75 7.66 22.45
N HIS A 35 -8.66 8.64 22.46
CA HIS A 35 -9.06 9.34 21.24
C HIS A 35 -7.90 10.02 20.53
N ARG A 36 -6.93 10.60 21.26
CA ARG A 36 -5.77 11.26 20.65
C ARG A 36 -4.91 10.26 19.89
N LYS A 37 -4.60 9.12 20.50
CA LYS A 37 -3.83 8.05 19.83
C LYS A 37 -4.62 7.38 18.72
N THR A 38 -5.93 7.22 18.88
CA THR A 38 -6.80 6.66 17.84
C THR A 38 -6.76 7.54 16.58
N THR A 39 -6.89 8.85 16.74
CA THR A 39 -6.77 9.80 15.63
C THR A 39 -5.38 9.77 15.00
N ALA A 40 -4.31 9.84 15.82
CA ALA A 40 -2.94 9.78 15.31
C ALA A 40 -2.65 8.49 14.52
N ASN A 41 -3.06 7.34 15.06
CA ASN A 41 -2.88 6.04 14.41
C ASN A 41 -3.73 5.90 13.14
N THR A 42 -4.89 6.55 13.08
CA THR A 42 -5.71 6.61 11.85
C THR A 42 -4.98 7.35 10.73
N TYR A 43 -4.36 8.49 11.05
CA TYR A 43 -3.55 9.23 10.08
C TYR A 43 -2.30 8.45 9.66
N ALA A 44 -1.62 7.78 10.60
CA ALA A 44 -0.48 6.93 10.30
C ALA A 44 -0.84 5.77 9.35
N LEU A 45 -1.98 5.12 9.59
CA LEU A 45 -2.52 4.08 8.70
C LEU A 45 -2.80 4.62 7.30
N ARG A 46 -3.50 5.76 7.19
CA ARG A 46 -3.77 6.40 5.89
C ARG A 46 -2.48 6.76 5.15
N ALA A 47 -1.50 7.34 5.84
CA ALA A 47 -0.23 7.70 5.25
C ALA A 47 0.54 6.47 4.72
N ALA A 48 0.52 5.35 5.45
CA ALA A 48 1.16 4.11 5.02
C ALA A 48 0.49 3.51 3.76
N ILE A 49 -0.84 3.57 3.67
CA ILE A 49 -1.59 3.14 2.48
C ILE A 49 -1.23 4.03 1.28
N VAL A 50 -1.28 5.36 1.45
CA VAL A 50 -0.94 6.30 0.36
C VAL A 50 0.50 6.07 -0.11
N LYS A 51 1.45 5.90 0.82
CA LYS A 51 2.84 5.60 0.47
C LYS A 51 2.95 4.32 -0.36
N SER A 52 2.26 3.25 0.04
CA SER A 52 2.22 2.00 -0.72
C SER A 52 1.65 2.19 -2.13
N LEU A 53 0.61 3.00 -2.30
CA LEU A 53 0.03 3.25 -3.63
C LEU A 53 0.97 4.07 -4.52
N VAL A 54 1.67 5.06 -3.96
CA VAL A 54 2.67 5.86 -4.69
C VAL A 54 3.88 5.00 -5.10
N GLU A 55 4.33 4.10 -4.21
CA GLU A 55 5.38 3.13 -4.53
C GLU A 55 4.94 2.19 -5.64
N ALA A 56 3.70 1.69 -5.61
CA ALA A 56 3.15 0.84 -6.67
C ALA A 56 3.11 1.57 -8.02
N LEU A 57 2.70 2.85 -8.03
CA LEU A 57 2.69 3.67 -9.24
C LEU A 57 4.09 3.93 -9.79
N SER A 58 5.09 4.07 -8.91
CA SER A 58 6.49 4.32 -9.29
C SER A 58 7.21 3.04 -9.73
N ALA A 59 6.77 1.88 -9.21
CA ALA A 59 7.30 0.56 -9.55
C ALA A 59 6.59 -0.08 -10.75
N ALA A 60 5.42 0.43 -11.16
CA ALA A 60 4.77 0.03 -12.39
C ALA A 60 5.75 0.32 -13.55
N PRO A 61 6.17 -0.71 -14.31
CA PRO A 61 7.03 -0.48 -15.45
C PRO A 61 6.30 0.45 -16.42
N THR A 62 7.06 1.25 -17.13
CA THR A 62 6.67 2.04 -18.31
C THR A 62 6.17 1.13 -19.48
N ALA A 63 5.45 0.05 -19.19
CA ALA A 63 4.93 -0.95 -20.13
C ALA A 63 3.50 -0.63 -20.60
N MET A 64 2.90 0.50 -20.20
CA MET A 64 1.67 1.02 -20.82
C MET A 64 1.91 2.14 -21.85
N GLY A 65 3.17 2.38 -22.25
CA GLY A 65 3.53 3.38 -23.27
C GLY A 65 4.18 2.84 -24.55
N GLY A 66 4.48 1.53 -24.64
CA GLY A 66 5.37 0.99 -25.67
C GLY A 66 4.73 0.15 -26.78
N GLN A 67 3.41 -0.05 -26.80
CA GLN A 67 2.79 -1.04 -27.70
C GLN A 67 1.98 -0.45 -28.89
N LEU A 68 2.21 0.83 -29.24
CA LEU A 68 1.60 1.46 -30.42
C LEU A 68 2.58 1.84 -31.53
N GLN A 69 3.84 1.40 -31.50
CA GLN A 69 4.80 1.73 -32.55
C GLN A 69 5.64 0.52 -32.98
N ALA A 70 5.01 -0.40 -33.71
CA ALA A 70 5.69 -1.32 -34.64
C ALA A 70 4.63 -2.00 -35.52
N GLY A 71 4.32 -1.35 -36.63
CA GLY A 71 3.42 -1.84 -37.67
C GLY A 71 3.65 -1.05 -38.94
N GLU A 72 4.88 -1.14 -39.46
CA GLU A 72 5.22 -0.85 -40.86
C GLU A 72 5.47 -2.19 -41.57
#